data_AF-A0A8T7CU41-F1
#
_entry.id   AF-A0A8T7CU41-F1
#
_cell.length_a   1.000
_cell.length_b   1.000
_cell.length_c   1.000
_cell.angle_alpha   90.00
_cell.angle_beta   90.00
_cell.angle_gamma   90.00
#
_symmetry.space_group_name_H-M   'P 1'
#
loop_
_entity.id
_entity.type
_entity.pdbx_description
1 polymer ?
#
loop_
_entity_poly.entity_id
_entity_poly.type
_entity_poly.pdbx_seq_one_letter_code
_entity_poly.pdbx_strand_id
1 'polypeptide(L)'
;MSASLEKGINALKEQVDSSVAAFFSSCVHCGMCADACLFYTETGDPSRMPINKAEPLRRIWRAEYTLLGRVGKMFGMTAKVDDKLLSEWETLVYDSCTLCGRCSMVCPVGNDIALLIRKTREGMAAAGHAPAGLIGATKRSVTIGSPMGVKLPALMAQISHVEKDTGMKIPVDVEGAEYMLLLSSMEIMNFPEFIEAIAKIFDKAGASWTISSEAFEATNSGIQIGVADIAKVLVQRVVDAAEKLKVKTVISPECGHAYMAIRWEGPNLVGKPFGFKVRHILEILDEFRQDGRLKISGKEDQRITYHDPCQISRRGGVIDQPRNLINMFSDNFVEMPDAGKMNWCCGAGGGVSSNERADEIRLKVFQRKKDQLDEIKPDAIVSACSNCRIHLEDGLEEYNMDIPLMSLTETLAEHLAD
;
A
#
# COMPACT_ATOMS: atom_id res chain seq x y z
N MET A 1 -14.80 -16.09 -28.58
CA MET A 1 -14.30 -15.23 -27.48
C MET A 1 -15.47 -15.07 -26.52
N SER A 2 -15.28 -15.31 -25.22
CA SER A 2 -16.33 -15.06 -24.23
C SER A 2 -16.59 -13.55 -24.12
N ALA A 3 -17.79 -13.14 -23.69
CA ALA A 3 -18.11 -11.71 -23.52
C ALA A 3 -17.21 -11.03 -22.48
N SER A 4 -16.80 -11.76 -21.44
CA SER A 4 -15.82 -11.28 -20.44
C SER A 4 -14.44 -11.08 -21.07
N LEU A 5 -13.93 -12.05 -21.84
CA LEU A 5 -12.64 -11.92 -22.51
C LEU A 5 -12.61 -10.75 -23.49
N GLU A 6 -13.68 -10.52 -24.26
CA GLU A 6 -13.78 -9.37 -25.15
C GLU A 6 -13.72 -8.05 -24.37
N LYS A 7 -14.48 -7.94 -23.28
CA LYS A 7 -14.44 -6.79 -22.38
C LYS A 7 -13.04 -6.55 -21.82
N GLY A 8 -12.37 -7.61 -21.36
CA GLY A 8 -11.01 -7.51 -20.84
C GLY A 8 -9.96 -7.12 -21.87
N ILE A 9 -10.06 -7.62 -23.10
CA ILE A 9 -9.17 -7.20 -24.20
C ILE A 9 -9.39 -5.72 -24.54
N ASN A 10 -10.64 -5.26 -24.57
CA ASN A 10 -10.93 -3.84 -24.80
C ASN A 10 -10.39 -2.97 -23.66
N ALA A 11 -10.57 -3.39 -22.41
CA ALA A 11 -9.96 -2.72 -21.25
C ALA A 11 -8.43 -2.68 -21.36
N LEU A 12 -7.75 -3.78 -21.72
CA LEU A 12 -6.29 -3.76 -21.96
C LEU A 12 -5.88 -2.75 -23.04
N LYS A 13 -6.66 -2.62 -24.12
CA LYS A 13 -6.38 -1.64 -25.19
C LYS A 13 -6.51 -0.20 -24.67
N GLU A 14 -7.56 0.08 -23.90
CA GLU A 14 -7.77 1.40 -23.28
C GLU A 14 -6.63 1.77 -22.32
N GLN A 15 -6.01 0.78 -21.69
CA GLN A 15 -4.84 1.00 -20.82
C GLN A 15 -3.56 1.36 -21.58
N VAL A 16 -3.45 1.08 -22.88
CA VAL A 16 -2.29 1.42 -23.71
C VAL A 16 -2.33 2.92 -24.08
N ASP A 17 -2.01 3.76 -23.10
CA ASP A 17 -1.79 5.19 -23.28
C ASP A 17 -0.35 5.51 -23.71
N SER A 18 -0.03 6.80 -23.83
CA SER A 18 1.30 7.29 -24.21
C SER A 18 2.39 6.78 -23.26
N SER A 19 2.12 6.75 -21.95
CA SER A 19 3.04 6.24 -20.93
C SER A 19 3.33 4.76 -21.12
N VAL A 20 2.30 3.92 -21.28
CA VAL A 20 2.47 2.48 -21.52
C VAL A 20 3.22 2.21 -22.82
N ALA A 21 2.85 2.91 -23.90
CA ALA A 21 3.52 2.77 -25.18
C ALA A 21 4.99 3.19 -25.10
N ALA A 22 5.30 4.29 -24.40
CA ALA A 22 6.67 4.74 -24.17
C ALA A 22 7.47 3.72 -23.36
N PHE A 23 6.90 3.17 -22.28
CA PHE A 23 7.59 2.21 -21.43
C PHE A 23 7.94 0.90 -22.16
N PHE A 24 6.99 0.34 -22.93
CA PHE A 24 7.29 -0.85 -23.74
C PHE A 24 8.28 -0.57 -24.87
N SER A 25 8.21 0.62 -25.50
CA SER A 25 9.13 0.99 -26.57
C SER A 25 10.56 1.26 -26.07
N SER A 26 10.71 1.73 -24.84
CA SER A 26 12.00 2.14 -24.26
C SER A 26 12.72 1.01 -23.54
N CYS A 27 12.06 -0.12 -23.29
CA CYS A 27 12.66 -1.25 -22.58
C CYS A 27 13.88 -1.81 -23.34
N VAL A 28 15.05 -1.78 -22.70
CA VAL A 28 16.32 -2.29 -23.27
C VAL A 28 16.64 -3.74 -22.87
N HIS A 29 15.69 -4.44 -22.23
CA HIS A 29 15.84 -5.84 -21.81
C HIS A 29 17.09 -6.12 -20.93
N CYS A 30 17.54 -5.15 -20.14
CA CYS A 30 18.76 -5.26 -19.32
C CYS A 30 18.66 -6.20 -18.11
N GLY A 31 17.46 -6.62 -17.71
CA GLY A 31 17.27 -7.53 -16.58
C GLY A 31 17.31 -6.91 -15.19
N MET A 32 17.72 -5.64 -15.01
CA MET A 32 17.85 -5.00 -13.67
C MET A 32 16.56 -5.08 -12.82
N CYS A 33 15.39 -5.05 -13.45
CA CYS A 33 14.12 -5.19 -12.75
C CYS A 33 13.96 -6.58 -12.08
N ALA A 34 14.58 -7.62 -12.62
CA ALA A 34 14.58 -8.96 -12.06
C ALA A 34 15.34 -8.99 -10.74
N ASP A 35 16.57 -8.47 -10.72
CA ASP A 35 17.42 -8.37 -9.53
C ASP A 35 16.79 -7.51 -8.42
N ALA A 36 15.82 -6.66 -8.78
CA ALA A 36 15.10 -5.83 -7.81
C ALA A 36 13.81 -6.46 -7.25
N CYS A 37 13.43 -7.66 -7.68
CA CYS A 37 12.17 -8.28 -7.31
C CYS A 37 12.38 -9.52 -6.43
N LEU A 38 11.96 -9.43 -5.16
CA LEU A 38 12.01 -10.55 -4.20
C LEU A 38 11.30 -11.82 -4.71
N PHE A 39 10.20 -11.68 -5.45
CA PHE A 39 9.51 -12.83 -6.04
C PHE A 39 10.34 -13.55 -7.10
N TYR A 40 11.30 -12.88 -7.74
CA TYR A 40 12.26 -13.52 -8.63
C TYR A 40 13.49 -14.00 -7.87
N THR A 41 14.12 -13.14 -7.06
CA THR A 41 15.40 -13.46 -6.40
C THR A 41 15.28 -14.63 -5.43
N GLU A 42 14.16 -14.76 -4.71
CA GLU A 42 13.97 -15.84 -3.73
C GLU A 42 13.37 -17.12 -4.33
N THR A 43 12.88 -17.07 -5.58
CA THR A 43 12.32 -18.26 -6.25
C THR A 43 13.19 -18.82 -7.36
N GLY A 44 14.02 -17.97 -7.98
CA GLY A 44 14.74 -18.28 -9.20
C GLY A 44 13.88 -18.42 -10.46
N ASP A 45 12.56 -18.20 -10.37
CA ASP A 45 11.63 -18.44 -11.48
C ASP A 45 11.56 -17.23 -12.44
N PRO A 46 12.06 -17.35 -13.69
CA PRO A 46 12.06 -16.26 -14.65
C PRO A 46 10.67 -15.70 -14.99
N SER A 47 9.59 -16.48 -14.82
CA SER A 47 8.22 -16.00 -15.04
C SER A 47 7.84 -14.89 -14.06
N ARG A 48 8.47 -14.87 -12.87
CA ARG A 48 8.25 -13.88 -11.80
C ARG A 48 9.07 -12.61 -11.96
N MET A 49 9.88 -12.48 -13.03
CA MET A 49 10.52 -11.20 -13.36
C MET A 49 9.46 -10.11 -13.59
N PRO A 50 9.62 -8.88 -13.07
CA PRO A 50 8.57 -7.86 -13.14
C PRO A 50 8.06 -7.56 -14.54
N ILE A 51 8.95 -7.43 -15.53
CA ILE A 51 8.52 -7.13 -16.91
C ILE A 51 7.70 -8.26 -17.54
N ASN A 52 7.95 -9.52 -17.16
CA ASN A 52 7.23 -10.68 -17.67
C ASN A 52 5.78 -10.71 -17.15
N LYS A 53 5.52 -10.14 -15.96
CA LYS A 53 4.17 -10.02 -15.39
C LYS A 53 3.26 -9.11 -16.22
N ALA A 54 3.84 -8.17 -16.97
CA ALA A 54 3.09 -7.26 -17.86
C ALA A 54 2.89 -7.83 -19.28
N GLU A 55 3.21 -9.10 -19.52
CA GLU A 55 3.15 -9.73 -20.85
C GLU A 55 1.75 -9.64 -21.52
N PRO A 56 0.61 -9.85 -20.83
CA PRO A 56 -0.70 -9.70 -21.47
C PRO A 56 -0.89 -8.31 -22.08
N LEU A 57 -0.53 -7.25 -21.34
CA LEU A 57 -0.60 -5.87 -21.82
C LEU A 57 0.42 -5.61 -22.94
N ARG A 58 1.64 -6.16 -22.82
CA ARG A 58 2.68 -6.04 -23.86
C ARG A 58 2.26 -6.68 -25.19
N ARG A 59 1.56 -7.81 -25.15
CA ARG A 59 1.03 -8.47 -26.36
C ARG A 59 -0.03 -7.61 -27.04
N ILE A 60 -0.93 -7.00 -26.28
CA ILE A 60 -1.91 -6.04 -26.83
C ILE A 60 -1.20 -4.83 -27.45
N TRP A 61 -0.25 -4.21 -26.73
CA TRP A 61 0.53 -3.10 -27.25
C TRP A 61 1.23 -3.47 -28.57
N ARG A 62 1.94 -4.60 -28.60
CA ARG A 62 2.65 -5.06 -29.80
C ARG A 62 1.69 -5.27 -30.96
N ALA A 63 0.62 -6.05 -30.74
CA ALA A 63 -0.32 -6.44 -31.77
C ALA A 63 -1.11 -5.26 -32.36
N GLU A 64 -1.48 -4.28 -31.54
CA GLU A 64 -2.41 -3.22 -31.92
C GLU A 64 -1.72 -1.89 -32.21
N TYR A 65 -0.50 -1.63 -31.70
CA TYR A 65 0.13 -0.30 -31.75
C TYR A 65 1.51 -0.28 -32.43
N THR A 66 2.08 -1.43 -32.80
CA THR A 66 3.35 -1.48 -33.54
C THR A 66 3.12 -1.92 -35.00
N LEU A 67 3.92 -1.38 -35.93
CA LEU A 67 3.82 -1.74 -37.35
C LEU A 67 4.03 -3.25 -37.56
N LEU A 68 5.14 -3.78 -37.03
CA LEU A 68 5.48 -5.20 -37.16
C LEU A 68 4.45 -6.11 -36.49
N GLY A 69 3.90 -5.70 -35.33
CA GLY A 69 2.89 -6.51 -34.65
C GLY A 69 1.53 -6.53 -35.36
N ARG A 70 1.12 -5.43 -35.99
CA ARG A 70 -0.08 -5.38 -36.85
C ARG A 70 0.06 -6.27 -38.08
N VAL A 71 1.22 -6.22 -38.74
CA VAL A 71 1.54 -7.12 -39.87
C VAL A 71 1.53 -8.58 -39.39
N GLY A 72 2.23 -8.89 -38.30
CA GLY A 72 2.22 -10.23 -37.70
C GLY A 72 0.82 -10.72 -37.34
N LYS A 73 -0.05 -9.83 -36.84
CA LYS A 73 -1.45 -10.15 -36.52
C LYS A 73 -2.26 -10.50 -37.77
N MET A 74 -2.07 -9.78 -38.88
CA MET A 74 -2.72 -10.06 -40.17
C MET A 74 -2.38 -11.45 -40.70
N PHE A 75 -1.13 -11.90 -40.53
CA PHE A 75 -0.65 -13.22 -40.95
C PHE A 75 -0.78 -14.31 -39.88
N GLY A 76 -1.43 -14.03 -38.74
CA GLY A 76 -1.62 -15.02 -37.66
C GLY A 76 -0.35 -15.40 -36.91
N MET A 77 0.72 -14.62 -37.01
CA MET A 77 2.03 -14.86 -36.38
C MET A 77 2.17 -14.22 -34.99
N THR A 78 1.23 -13.36 -34.59
CA THR A 78 1.25 -12.71 -33.27
C THR A 78 0.54 -13.57 -32.23
N ALA A 79 1.20 -13.85 -31.11
CA ALA A 79 0.61 -14.55 -29.98
C ALA A 79 -0.63 -13.79 -29.46
N LYS A 80 -1.75 -14.49 -29.36
CA LYS A 80 -3.03 -13.91 -28.92
C LYS A 80 -3.05 -13.76 -27.40
N VAL A 81 -3.89 -12.83 -26.95
CA VAL A 81 -4.36 -12.77 -25.56
C VAL A 81 -5.69 -13.49 -25.53
N ASP A 82 -5.75 -14.60 -24.80
CA ASP A 82 -6.92 -15.44 -24.62
C ASP A 82 -7.10 -15.82 -23.13
N ASP A 83 -8.21 -16.47 -22.80
CA ASP A 83 -8.50 -16.83 -21.40
C ASP A 83 -7.43 -17.73 -20.79
N LYS A 84 -6.80 -18.61 -21.60
CA LYS A 84 -5.72 -19.47 -21.12
C LYS A 84 -4.52 -18.63 -20.67
N LEU A 85 -4.07 -17.68 -21.48
CA LEU A 85 -2.97 -16.78 -21.12
C LEU A 85 -3.30 -15.99 -19.85
N LEU A 86 -4.52 -15.45 -19.74
CA LEU A 86 -4.91 -14.64 -18.58
C LEU A 86 -4.97 -15.49 -17.30
N SER A 87 -5.45 -16.73 -17.37
CA SER A 87 -5.41 -17.65 -16.23
C SER A 87 -3.98 -18.04 -15.84
N GLU A 88 -3.10 -18.28 -16.82
CA GLU A 88 -1.67 -18.58 -16.56
C GLU A 88 -0.94 -17.39 -15.89
N TRP A 89 -1.36 -16.15 -16.18
CA TRP A 89 -0.76 -14.94 -15.60
C TRP A 89 -1.40 -14.46 -14.31
N GLU A 90 -2.53 -15.03 -13.89
CA GLU A 90 -3.28 -14.59 -12.70
C GLU A 90 -2.39 -14.58 -11.46
N THR A 91 -1.73 -15.70 -11.18
CA THR A 91 -0.87 -15.85 -9.99
C THR A 91 0.39 -14.97 -10.08
N LEU A 92 0.93 -14.77 -11.28
CA LEU A 92 2.09 -13.88 -11.49
C LEU A 92 1.75 -12.42 -11.18
N VAL A 93 0.57 -11.99 -11.58
CA VAL A 93 0.10 -10.60 -11.45
C VAL A 93 -0.48 -10.31 -10.07
N TYR A 94 -1.21 -11.24 -9.46
CA TYR A 94 -1.92 -11.02 -8.19
C TYR A 94 -1.24 -11.62 -6.96
N ASP A 95 -0.52 -12.74 -7.09
CA ASP A 95 0.05 -13.44 -5.93
C ASP A 95 1.55 -13.13 -5.81
N SER A 96 2.22 -12.90 -6.95
CA SER A 96 3.65 -12.61 -7.02
C SER A 96 3.99 -11.14 -7.27
N CYS A 97 3.06 -10.20 -7.04
CA CYS A 97 3.35 -8.78 -7.18
C CYS A 97 2.62 -7.91 -6.15
N THR A 98 3.38 -7.22 -5.31
CA THR A 98 2.85 -6.33 -4.27
C THR A 98 2.70 -4.88 -4.72
N LEU A 99 2.95 -4.59 -6.01
CA LEU A 99 3.02 -3.23 -6.55
C LEU A 99 3.97 -2.30 -5.77
N CYS A 100 5.02 -2.86 -5.16
CA CYS A 100 5.95 -2.11 -4.31
C CYS A 100 6.82 -1.11 -5.08
N GLY A 101 6.98 -1.26 -6.40
CA GLY A 101 7.73 -0.33 -7.25
C GLY A 101 9.26 -0.39 -7.15
N ARG A 102 9.85 -1.35 -6.42
CA ARG A 102 11.32 -1.48 -6.35
C ARG A 102 11.95 -1.71 -7.73
N CYS A 103 11.27 -2.48 -8.58
CA CYS A 103 11.66 -2.71 -9.97
C CYS A 103 11.60 -1.46 -10.85
N SER A 104 10.68 -0.53 -10.57
CA SER A 104 10.59 0.75 -11.28
C SER A 104 11.78 1.67 -10.94
N MET A 105 12.24 1.65 -9.68
CA MET A 105 13.34 2.51 -9.21
C MET A 105 14.70 2.17 -9.83
N VAL A 106 14.90 0.91 -10.23
CA VAL A 106 16.17 0.46 -10.83
C VAL A 106 16.15 0.49 -12.35
N CYS A 107 15.04 0.89 -12.98
CA CYS A 107 14.95 0.89 -14.43
C CYS A 107 15.80 2.04 -15.01
N PRO A 108 16.82 1.77 -15.82
CA PRO A 108 17.74 2.81 -16.31
C PRO A 108 17.08 3.78 -17.31
N VAL A 109 15.94 3.39 -17.88
CA VAL A 109 15.14 4.20 -18.81
C VAL A 109 13.88 4.78 -18.15
N GLY A 110 13.72 4.63 -16.84
CA GLY A 110 12.62 5.25 -16.08
C GLY A 110 11.24 4.61 -16.28
N ASN A 111 11.17 3.35 -16.72
CA ASN A 111 9.88 2.68 -16.88
C ASN A 111 9.22 2.39 -15.51
N ASP A 112 7.97 2.84 -15.31
CA ASP A 112 7.20 2.42 -14.15
C ASP A 112 6.55 1.04 -14.40
N ILE A 113 7.28 -0.01 -14.05
CA ILE A 113 6.84 -1.40 -14.21
C ILE A 113 5.68 -1.72 -13.27
N ALA A 114 5.63 -1.13 -12.07
CA ALA A 114 4.48 -1.29 -11.18
C ALA A 114 3.20 -0.72 -11.80
N LEU A 115 3.27 0.41 -12.51
CA LEU A 115 2.14 0.93 -13.28
C LEU A 115 1.73 -0.01 -14.41
N LEU A 116 2.68 -0.58 -15.17
CA LEU A 116 2.37 -1.57 -16.21
C LEU A 116 1.62 -2.79 -15.66
N ILE A 117 2.03 -3.29 -14.48
CA ILE A 117 1.37 -4.42 -13.83
C ILE A 117 -0.02 -4.01 -13.32
N ARG A 118 -0.15 -2.83 -12.69
CA ARG A 118 -1.45 -2.30 -12.26
C ARG A 118 -2.42 -2.21 -13.44
N LYS A 119 -1.98 -1.66 -14.57
CA LYS A 119 -2.78 -1.56 -15.79
C LYS A 119 -3.12 -2.93 -16.40
N THR A 120 -2.22 -3.89 -16.28
CA THR A 120 -2.49 -5.28 -16.67
C THR A 120 -3.64 -5.85 -15.82
N ARG A 121 -3.67 -5.57 -14.51
CA ARG A 121 -4.78 -6.00 -13.64
C ARG A 121 -6.13 -5.46 -14.09
N GLU A 122 -6.20 -4.23 -14.62
CA GLU A 122 -7.47 -3.65 -15.09
C GLU A 122 -8.11 -4.46 -16.22
N GLY A 123 -7.29 -4.88 -17.18
CA GLY A 123 -7.72 -5.81 -18.22
C GLY A 123 -8.12 -7.18 -17.69
N MET A 124 -7.31 -7.74 -16.77
CA MET A 124 -7.56 -9.07 -16.20
C MET A 124 -8.83 -9.12 -15.35
N ALA A 125 -9.07 -8.10 -14.52
CA ALA A 125 -10.28 -7.99 -13.72
C ALA A 125 -11.53 -7.85 -14.62
N ALA A 126 -11.45 -7.03 -15.68
CA ALA A 126 -12.52 -6.91 -16.67
C ALA A 126 -12.76 -8.22 -17.45
N ALA A 127 -11.72 -9.04 -17.65
CA ALA A 127 -11.81 -10.38 -18.25
C ALA A 127 -12.36 -11.46 -17.31
N GLY A 128 -12.50 -11.18 -16.01
CA GLY A 128 -12.92 -12.17 -14.99
C GLY A 128 -11.79 -12.98 -14.36
N HIS A 129 -10.53 -12.59 -14.56
CA HIS A 129 -9.33 -13.23 -14.00
C HIS A 129 -8.79 -12.45 -12.79
N ALA A 130 -9.68 -11.98 -11.92
CA ALA A 130 -9.32 -11.43 -10.62
C ALA A 130 -9.53 -12.47 -9.52
N PRO A 131 -8.68 -12.54 -8.48
CA PRO A 131 -8.82 -13.50 -7.40
C PRO A 131 -10.12 -13.32 -6.61
N ALA A 132 -10.73 -14.43 -6.18
CA ALA A 132 -12.00 -14.42 -5.45
C ALA A 132 -11.93 -13.62 -4.14
N GLY A 133 -10.82 -13.72 -3.40
CA GLY A 133 -10.59 -12.98 -2.15
C GLY A 133 -10.62 -11.47 -2.36
N LEU A 134 -9.92 -10.98 -3.40
CA LEU A 134 -9.97 -9.57 -3.80
C LEU A 134 -11.36 -9.14 -4.28
N ILE A 135 -12.04 -9.95 -5.10
CA ILE A 135 -13.42 -9.66 -5.51
C ILE A 135 -14.33 -9.49 -4.29
N GLY A 136 -14.21 -10.37 -3.29
CA GLY A 136 -14.97 -10.30 -2.05
C GLY A 136 -14.67 -9.03 -1.25
N ALA A 137 -13.40 -8.71 -1.04
CA ALA A 137 -12.97 -7.50 -0.36
C ALA A 137 -13.44 -6.22 -1.08
N THR A 138 -13.34 -6.17 -2.40
CA THR A 138 -13.80 -5.05 -3.21
C THR A 138 -15.31 -4.87 -3.13
N LYS A 139 -16.09 -5.95 -3.23
CA LYS A 139 -17.55 -5.90 -3.07
C LYS A 139 -17.95 -5.30 -1.71
N ARG A 140 -17.33 -5.77 -0.62
CA ARG A 140 -17.58 -5.22 0.72
C ARG A 140 -17.16 -3.76 0.84
N SER A 141 -16.04 -3.37 0.23
CA SER A 141 -15.58 -1.97 0.22
C SER A 141 -16.64 -1.05 -0.41
N VAL A 142 -17.23 -1.47 -1.53
CA VAL A 142 -18.27 -0.68 -2.21
C VAL A 142 -19.58 -0.68 -1.42
N THR A 143 -20.04 -1.81 -0.88
CA THR A 143 -21.37 -1.87 -0.25
C THR A 143 -21.39 -1.46 1.22
N ILE A 144 -20.32 -1.75 1.97
CA ILE A 144 -20.22 -1.51 3.42
C ILE A 144 -19.29 -0.32 3.73
N GLY A 145 -18.31 -0.05 2.86
CA GLY A 145 -17.29 0.97 3.11
C GLY A 145 -15.98 0.41 3.66
N SER A 146 -15.85 -0.92 3.82
CA SER A 146 -14.66 -1.56 4.36
C SER A 146 -14.34 -2.88 3.64
N PRO A 147 -13.06 -3.19 3.32
CA PRO A 147 -12.67 -4.47 2.74
C PRO A 147 -12.84 -5.66 3.70
N MET A 148 -12.79 -5.42 5.01
CA MET A 148 -13.02 -6.44 6.04
C MET A 148 -14.48 -6.46 6.55
N GLY A 149 -15.33 -5.55 6.07
CA GLY A 149 -16.71 -5.44 6.51
C GLY A 149 -16.89 -4.73 7.85
N VAL A 150 -15.90 -3.95 8.28
CA VAL A 150 -15.98 -3.08 9.46
C VAL A 150 -17.05 -2.01 9.22
N LYS A 151 -17.94 -1.85 10.19
CA LYS A 151 -19.05 -0.88 10.16
C LYS A 151 -18.87 0.15 11.28
N LEU A 152 -19.57 1.28 11.15
CA LEU A 152 -19.57 2.34 12.15
C LEU A 152 -19.81 1.85 13.59
N PRO A 153 -20.75 0.92 13.89
CA PRO A 153 -20.92 0.43 15.26
C PRO A 153 -19.67 -0.24 15.85
N ALA A 154 -18.87 -0.92 15.03
CA ALA A 154 -17.61 -1.53 15.48
C ALA A 154 -16.57 -0.45 15.79
N LEU A 155 -16.45 0.57 14.94
CA LEU A 155 -15.60 1.74 15.21
C LEU A 155 -16.03 2.47 16.49
N MET A 156 -17.33 2.73 16.65
CA MET A 156 -17.85 3.41 17.85
C MET A 156 -17.63 2.59 19.13
N ALA A 157 -17.65 1.25 19.04
CA ALA A 157 -17.30 0.39 20.17
C ALA A 157 -15.83 0.53 20.56
N GLN A 158 -14.91 0.55 19.58
CA GLN A 158 -13.48 0.79 19.85
C GLN A 158 -13.24 2.19 20.41
N ILE A 159 -13.88 3.21 19.85
CA ILE A 159 -13.84 4.57 20.38
C ILE A 159 -14.31 4.57 21.85
N SER A 160 -15.45 3.94 22.16
CA SER A 160 -15.96 3.90 23.53
C SER A 160 -15.02 3.20 24.51
N HIS A 161 -14.24 2.22 24.05
CA HIS A 161 -13.23 1.56 24.87
C HIS A 161 -12.07 2.52 25.18
N VAL A 162 -11.53 3.18 24.15
CA VAL A 162 -10.47 4.19 24.30
C VAL A 162 -10.92 5.33 25.21
N GLU A 163 -12.14 5.86 25.02
CA GLU A 163 -12.65 6.94 25.87
C GLU A 163 -12.79 6.54 27.34
N LYS A 164 -13.14 5.28 27.61
CA LYS A 164 -13.28 4.75 28.96
C LYS A 164 -11.92 4.56 29.63
N ASP A 165 -10.95 4.06 28.88
CA ASP A 165 -9.63 3.69 29.41
C ASP A 165 -8.74 4.93 29.62
N THR A 166 -8.85 5.91 28.72
CA THR A 166 -8.05 7.14 28.76
C THR A 166 -8.76 8.32 29.43
N GLY A 167 -10.11 8.30 29.48
CA GLY A 167 -10.92 9.46 29.83
C GLY A 167 -10.98 10.56 28.76
N MET A 168 -10.29 10.39 27.63
CA MET A 168 -10.23 11.35 26.53
C MET A 168 -11.42 11.18 25.59
N LYS A 169 -11.96 12.28 25.06
CA LYS A 169 -13.03 12.22 24.06
C LYS A 169 -12.48 12.11 22.66
N ILE A 170 -13.00 11.17 21.88
CA ILE A 170 -12.62 11.00 20.47
C ILE A 170 -13.56 11.83 19.59
N PRO A 171 -13.04 12.83 18.86
CA PRO A 171 -13.87 13.71 18.05
C PRO A 171 -14.40 13.00 16.79
N VAL A 172 -15.73 12.92 16.67
CA VAL A 172 -16.42 12.35 15.50
C VAL A 172 -17.28 13.41 14.85
N ASP A 173 -17.17 13.57 13.53
CA ASP A 173 -17.90 14.54 12.70
C ASP A 173 -17.82 16.01 13.17
N VAL A 174 -16.65 16.44 13.66
CA VAL A 174 -16.43 17.83 14.08
C VAL A 174 -16.15 18.71 12.86
N GLU A 175 -17.12 19.55 12.49
CA GLU A 175 -16.97 20.51 11.40
C GLU A 175 -15.89 21.57 11.72
N GLY A 176 -15.00 21.82 10.76
CA GLY A 176 -13.93 22.81 10.87
C GLY A 176 -12.68 22.33 11.63
N ALA A 177 -12.59 21.04 11.97
CA ALA A 177 -11.36 20.46 12.52
C ALA A 177 -10.17 20.64 11.55
N GLU A 178 -8.96 20.82 12.07
CA GLU A 178 -7.78 20.98 11.21
C GLU A 178 -7.50 19.69 10.42
N TYR A 179 -7.67 18.54 11.07
CA TYR A 179 -7.35 17.22 10.54
C TYR A 179 -8.58 16.30 10.51
N MET A 180 -8.78 15.58 9.41
CA MET A 180 -9.62 14.38 9.37
C MET A 180 -8.73 13.13 9.33
N LEU A 181 -8.82 12.28 10.35
CA LEU A 181 -8.12 11.01 10.41
C LEU A 181 -8.93 9.94 9.68
N LEU A 182 -8.31 9.31 8.69
CA LEU A 182 -8.77 8.02 8.18
C LEU A 182 -8.15 6.89 9.00
N LEU A 183 -8.77 5.72 9.00
CA LEU A 183 -8.33 4.49 9.64
C LEU A 183 -8.38 3.36 8.61
N SER A 184 -7.51 2.36 8.74
CA SER A 184 -7.70 1.10 8.04
C SER A 184 -8.56 0.15 8.86
N SER A 185 -9.31 -0.72 8.19
CA SER A 185 -10.00 -1.83 8.86
C SER A 185 -9.09 -2.65 9.78
N MET A 186 -7.82 -2.82 9.41
CA MET A 186 -6.83 -3.51 10.24
C MET A 186 -6.52 -2.74 11.52
N GLU A 187 -6.38 -1.42 11.47
CA GLU A 187 -6.17 -0.62 12.69
C GLU A 187 -7.40 -0.67 13.60
N ILE A 188 -8.61 -0.72 13.05
CA ILE A 188 -9.84 -0.82 13.87
C ILE A 188 -9.96 -2.20 14.54
N MET A 189 -9.56 -3.27 13.85
CA MET A 189 -9.81 -4.65 14.28
C MET A 189 -8.64 -5.31 15.00
N ASN A 190 -7.40 -5.00 14.59
CA ASN A 190 -6.19 -5.68 15.03
C ASN A 190 -5.26 -4.78 15.84
N PHE A 191 -5.33 -3.45 15.66
CA PHE A 191 -4.46 -2.48 16.35
C PHE A 191 -5.27 -1.29 16.92
N PRO A 192 -6.32 -1.54 17.74
CA PRO A 192 -7.21 -0.48 18.24
C PRO A 192 -6.47 0.58 19.08
N GLU A 193 -5.32 0.22 19.67
CA GLU A 193 -4.42 1.10 20.42
C GLU A 193 -3.94 2.29 19.58
N PHE A 194 -3.95 2.17 18.26
CA PHE A 194 -3.65 3.29 17.36
C PHE A 194 -4.57 4.50 17.59
N ILE A 195 -5.86 4.30 17.88
CA ILE A 195 -6.80 5.40 18.13
C ILE A 195 -6.42 6.14 19.43
N GLU A 196 -6.05 5.38 20.46
CA GLU A 196 -5.56 5.92 21.72
C GLU A 196 -4.26 6.71 21.54
N ALA A 197 -3.31 6.16 20.77
CA ALA A 197 -2.05 6.83 20.46
C ALA A 197 -2.29 8.19 19.77
N ILE A 198 -3.18 8.23 18.77
CA ILE A 198 -3.54 9.49 18.10
C ILE A 198 -4.20 10.47 19.07
N ALA A 199 -5.11 10.01 19.93
CA ALA A 199 -5.77 10.87 20.90
C ALA A 199 -4.76 11.56 21.83
N LYS A 200 -3.85 10.79 22.43
CA LYS A 200 -2.78 11.30 23.31
C LYS A 200 -1.87 12.29 22.59
N ILE A 201 -1.41 11.95 21.38
CA ILE A 201 -0.51 12.79 20.58
C ILE A 201 -1.18 14.13 20.23
N PHE A 202 -2.43 14.11 19.76
CA PHE A 202 -3.11 15.31 19.30
C PHE A 202 -3.51 16.24 20.44
N ASP A 203 -3.85 15.68 21.61
CA ASP A 203 -4.07 16.46 22.83
C ASP A 203 -2.80 17.19 23.26
N LYS A 204 -1.67 16.47 23.36
CA LYS A 204 -0.36 17.05 23.67
C LYS A 204 0.08 18.09 22.66
N ALA A 205 -0.19 17.84 21.38
CA ALA A 205 0.12 18.78 20.33
C ALA A 205 -0.82 20.01 20.33
N GLY A 206 -1.99 19.94 20.98
CA GLY A 206 -3.02 20.97 20.87
C GLY A 206 -3.59 21.09 19.45
N ALA A 207 -3.70 19.98 18.72
CA ALA A 207 -4.24 19.92 17.35
C ALA A 207 -5.70 19.43 17.35
N SER A 208 -6.59 20.15 16.66
CA SER A 208 -7.97 19.68 16.47
C SER A 208 -8.05 18.64 15.35
N TRP A 209 -8.72 17.53 15.61
CA TRP A 209 -8.90 16.45 14.63
C TRP A 209 -10.31 15.88 14.70
N THR A 210 -10.66 15.03 13.74
CA THR A 210 -11.92 14.30 13.74
C THR A 210 -11.84 13.00 12.92
N ILE A 211 -12.68 12.02 13.24
CA ILE A 211 -12.99 10.89 12.37
C ILE A 211 -14.36 11.14 11.73
N SER A 212 -14.50 10.88 10.42
CA SER A 212 -15.80 10.93 9.76
C SER A 212 -16.58 9.63 9.98
N SER A 213 -17.82 9.72 10.47
CA SER A 213 -18.69 8.54 10.58
C SER A 213 -19.15 7.99 9.23
N GLU A 214 -19.10 8.81 8.16
CA GLU A 214 -19.50 8.47 6.80
C GLU A 214 -18.33 7.91 5.96
N ALA A 215 -17.09 8.29 6.27
CA ALA A 215 -15.91 7.87 5.52
C ALA A 215 -14.64 7.76 6.41
N PHE A 216 -14.61 6.77 7.30
CA PHE A 216 -13.43 6.48 8.12
C PHE A 216 -12.43 5.53 7.46
N GLU A 217 -12.81 4.72 6.46
CA GLU A 217 -11.91 3.73 5.86
C GLU A 217 -10.95 4.34 4.84
N ALA A 218 -9.66 4.06 5.00
CA ALA A 218 -8.60 4.56 4.14
C ALA A 218 -8.27 3.63 2.94
N THR A 219 -8.53 2.33 3.07
CA THR A 219 -8.08 1.31 2.10
C THR A 219 -8.83 1.41 0.77
N ASN A 220 -8.08 1.45 -0.33
CA ASN A 220 -8.65 1.46 -1.67
C ASN A 220 -8.48 0.09 -2.37
N SER A 221 -9.47 -0.78 -2.20
CA SER A 221 -9.47 -2.10 -2.84
C SER A 221 -9.62 -2.03 -4.37
N GLY A 222 -10.16 -0.93 -4.91
CA GLY A 222 -10.25 -0.68 -6.35
C GLY A 222 -8.87 -0.65 -7.03
N ILE A 223 -7.88 0.01 -6.41
CA ILE A 223 -6.50 0.01 -6.93
C ILE A 223 -5.88 -1.40 -6.86
N GLN A 224 -6.13 -2.14 -5.79
CA GLN A 224 -5.55 -3.47 -5.57
C GLN A 224 -6.07 -4.48 -6.61
N ILE A 225 -7.38 -4.50 -6.84
CA ILE A 225 -8.00 -5.37 -7.85
C ILE A 225 -7.78 -4.86 -9.28
N GLY A 226 -7.40 -3.59 -9.46
CA GLY A 226 -7.28 -2.95 -10.77
C GLY A 226 -8.64 -2.59 -11.37
N VAL A 227 -9.48 -1.85 -10.65
CA VAL A 227 -10.73 -1.31 -11.22
C VAL A 227 -10.82 0.17 -10.86
N ALA A 228 -10.45 1.03 -11.81
CA ALA A 228 -10.35 2.48 -11.62
C ALA A 228 -11.68 3.12 -11.19
N ASP A 229 -12.82 2.67 -11.73
CA ASP A 229 -14.14 3.18 -11.35
C ASP A 229 -14.46 2.92 -9.88
N ILE A 230 -14.11 1.74 -9.37
CA ILE A 230 -14.27 1.40 -7.95
C ILE A 230 -13.30 2.24 -7.11
N ALA A 231 -12.06 2.37 -7.56
CA ALA A 231 -11.08 3.20 -6.87
C ALA A 231 -11.56 4.66 -6.73
N LYS A 232 -12.17 5.21 -7.79
CA LYS A 232 -12.79 6.53 -7.79
C LYS A 232 -13.93 6.63 -6.79
N VAL A 233 -14.85 5.66 -6.76
CA VAL A 233 -15.96 5.66 -5.78
C VAL A 233 -15.45 5.71 -4.34
N LEU A 234 -14.41 4.92 -4.02
CA LEU A 234 -13.86 4.88 -2.67
C LEU A 234 -13.15 6.19 -2.29
N VAL A 235 -12.35 6.78 -3.19
CA VAL A 235 -11.73 8.10 -2.93
C VAL A 235 -12.79 9.19 -2.80
N GLN A 236 -13.82 9.17 -3.65
CA GLN A 236 -14.85 10.20 -3.66
C GLN A 236 -15.58 10.31 -2.32
N ARG A 237 -15.84 9.18 -1.63
CA ARG A 237 -16.43 9.19 -0.28
C ARG A 237 -15.59 9.99 0.72
N VAL A 238 -14.28 9.81 0.69
CA VAL A 238 -13.36 10.55 1.55
C VAL A 238 -13.35 12.03 1.19
N VAL A 239 -13.34 12.35 -0.11
CA VAL A 239 -13.40 13.74 -0.59
C VAL A 239 -14.69 14.43 -0.13
N ASP A 240 -15.83 13.77 -0.30
CA ASP A 240 -17.14 14.30 0.07
C ASP A 240 -17.23 14.55 1.59
N ALA A 241 -16.73 13.59 2.40
CA ALA A 241 -16.68 13.74 3.85
C ALA A 241 -15.75 14.88 4.29
N ALA A 242 -14.56 14.98 3.71
CA ALA A 242 -13.61 16.05 4.02
C ALA A 242 -14.14 17.44 3.64
N GLU A 243 -14.78 17.56 2.47
CA GLU A 243 -15.41 18.80 2.00
C GLU A 243 -16.61 19.18 2.89
N LYS A 244 -17.44 18.20 3.28
CA LYS A 244 -18.58 18.39 4.19
C LYS A 244 -18.14 18.86 5.58
N LEU A 245 -17.11 18.23 6.14
CA LEU A 245 -16.56 18.58 7.45
C LEU A 245 -15.65 19.83 7.40
N LYS A 246 -15.36 20.38 6.21
CA LYS A 246 -14.53 21.58 6.00
C LYS A 246 -13.14 21.46 6.64
N VAL A 247 -12.57 20.25 6.64
CA VAL A 247 -11.23 20.02 7.19
C VAL A 247 -10.15 20.56 6.26
N LYS A 248 -9.00 20.94 6.81
CA LYS A 248 -7.88 21.46 5.99
C LYS A 248 -6.95 20.36 5.51
N THR A 249 -6.82 19.29 6.30
CA THR A 249 -5.91 18.18 6.00
C THR A 249 -6.59 16.84 6.27
N VAL A 250 -6.48 15.91 5.33
CA VAL A 250 -6.85 14.50 5.51
C VAL A 250 -5.58 13.70 5.80
N ILE A 251 -5.60 12.98 6.92
CA ILE A 251 -4.50 12.12 7.37
C ILE A 251 -4.75 10.70 6.87
N SER A 252 -3.82 10.17 6.09
CA SER A 252 -3.71 8.74 5.87
C SER A 252 -3.10 8.09 7.12
N PRO A 253 -3.71 7.01 7.64
CA PRO A 253 -3.18 6.28 8.78
C PRO A 253 -1.93 5.49 8.37
N GLU A 254 -1.42 4.63 9.26
CA GLU A 254 -0.22 3.82 9.01
C GLU A 254 -0.39 2.89 7.80
N CYS A 255 -1.62 2.55 7.38
CA CYS A 255 -1.82 1.75 6.18
C CYS A 255 -1.21 2.39 4.92
N GLY A 256 -0.03 1.91 4.51
CA GLY A 256 0.72 2.53 3.42
C GLY A 256 0.01 2.54 2.07
N HIS A 257 -0.80 1.51 1.77
CA HIS A 257 -1.56 1.45 0.51
C HIS A 257 -2.60 2.55 0.40
N ALA A 258 -3.17 2.97 1.54
CA ALA A 258 -4.14 4.06 1.57
C ALA A 258 -3.48 5.38 1.18
N TYR A 259 -2.26 5.63 1.66
CA TYR A 259 -1.57 6.89 1.42
C TYR A 259 -1.34 7.13 -0.07
N MET A 260 -0.79 6.15 -0.79
CA MET A 260 -0.57 6.27 -2.23
C MET A 260 -1.89 6.45 -2.99
N ALA A 261 -2.93 5.72 -2.59
CA ALA A 261 -4.25 5.78 -3.20
C ALA A 261 -4.90 7.16 -3.11
N ILE A 262 -4.89 7.78 -1.93
CA ILE A 262 -5.51 9.09 -1.74
C ILE A 262 -4.59 10.23 -2.18
N ARG A 263 -3.30 10.20 -1.84
CA ARG A 263 -2.37 11.32 -2.08
C ARG A 263 -2.01 11.53 -3.54
N TRP A 264 -1.75 10.45 -4.27
CA TRP A 264 -1.15 10.49 -5.60
C TRP A 264 -2.15 10.09 -6.70
N GLU A 265 -2.90 9.01 -6.49
CA GLU A 265 -3.90 8.56 -7.47
C GLU A 265 -5.21 9.33 -7.33
N GLY A 266 -5.57 9.74 -6.11
CA GLY A 266 -6.85 10.35 -5.78
C GLY A 266 -7.27 11.50 -6.70
N PRO A 267 -6.45 12.55 -6.89
CA PRO A 267 -6.79 13.66 -7.79
C PRO A 267 -7.04 13.23 -9.24
N ASN A 268 -6.26 12.25 -9.74
CA ASN A 268 -6.43 11.70 -11.09
C ASN A 268 -7.72 10.86 -11.20
N LEU A 269 -8.06 10.10 -10.16
CA LEU A 269 -9.29 9.29 -10.10
C LEU A 269 -10.55 10.16 -10.05
N VAL A 270 -10.55 11.22 -9.23
CA VAL A 270 -11.71 12.12 -9.11
C VAL A 270 -11.77 13.15 -10.25
N GLY A 271 -10.65 13.44 -10.91
CA GLY A 271 -10.54 14.39 -12.02
C GLY A 271 -10.47 15.85 -11.59
N LYS A 272 -10.16 16.13 -10.32
CA LYS A 272 -9.97 17.47 -9.76
C LYS A 272 -8.89 17.49 -8.66
N PRO A 273 -8.17 18.60 -8.47
CA PRO A 273 -7.39 18.79 -7.25
C PRO A 273 -8.30 18.80 -6.03
N PHE A 274 -7.77 18.39 -4.87
CA PHE A 274 -8.49 18.48 -3.61
C PHE A 274 -8.47 19.90 -3.05
N GLY A 275 -9.55 20.28 -2.35
CA GLY A 275 -9.62 21.51 -1.56
C GLY A 275 -8.89 21.43 -0.21
N PHE A 276 -8.34 20.27 0.12
CA PHE A 276 -7.61 19.96 1.35
C PHE A 276 -6.25 19.32 1.04
N LYS A 277 -5.35 19.33 2.02
CA LYS A 277 -4.06 18.61 1.94
C LYS A 277 -4.26 17.14 2.28
N VAL A 278 -3.43 16.28 1.71
CA VAL A 278 -3.33 14.87 2.12
C VAL A 278 -1.93 14.63 2.66
N ARG A 279 -1.84 14.09 3.87
CA ARG A 279 -0.58 13.85 4.61
C ARG A 279 -0.60 12.45 5.21
N HIS A 280 0.54 11.79 5.26
CA HIS A 280 0.68 10.57 6.06
C HIS A 280 0.83 10.94 7.54
N ILE A 281 0.36 10.09 8.45
CA ILE A 281 0.45 10.36 9.90
C ILE A 281 1.89 10.73 10.32
N LEU A 282 2.91 10.00 9.84
CA LEU A 282 4.31 10.29 10.17
C LEU A 282 4.79 11.68 9.73
N GLU A 283 4.22 12.25 8.67
CA GLU A 283 4.55 13.64 8.28
C GLU A 283 4.01 14.64 9.30
N ILE A 284 2.82 14.37 9.85
CA ILE A 284 2.19 15.21 10.88
C ILE A 284 2.93 15.06 12.21
N LEU A 285 3.32 13.83 12.58
CA LEU A 285 4.09 13.59 13.80
C LEU A 285 5.45 14.29 13.74
N ASP A 286 6.15 14.19 12.60
CA ASP A 286 7.45 14.87 12.43
C ASP A 286 7.30 16.40 12.40
N GLU A 287 6.21 16.93 11.85
CA GLU A 287 5.87 18.36 11.93
C GLU A 287 5.64 18.79 13.39
N PHE A 288 4.85 18.04 14.17
CA PHE A 288 4.66 18.35 15.59
C PHE A 288 5.96 18.26 16.40
N ARG A 289 6.87 17.33 16.05
CA ARG A 289 8.23 17.28 16.62
C ARG A 289 9.02 18.53 16.28
N GLN A 290 9.05 18.93 15.00
CA GLN A 290 9.79 20.11 14.54
C GLN A 290 9.29 21.40 15.21
N ASP A 291 7.97 21.49 15.42
CA ASP A 291 7.33 22.61 16.11
C ASP A 291 7.55 22.61 17.64
N GLY A 292 8.20 21.58 18.20
CA GLY A 292 8.40 21.42 19.65
C GLY A 292 7.13 21.08 20.42
N ARG A 293 6.08 20.62 19.72
CA ARG A 293 4.77 20.24 20.27
C ARG A 293 4.76 18.80 20.80
N LEU A 294 5.69 17.96 20.34
CA LEU A 294 5.94 16.64 20.91
C LEU A 294 7.21 16.67 21.74
N LYS A 295 7.05 16.41 23.03
CA LYS A 295 8.14 16.13 23.95
C LYS A 295 7.99 14.70 24.41
N ILE A 296 9.12 14.01 24.50
CA ILE A 296 9.17 12.63 24.95
C ILE A 296 10.01 12.50 26.21
N SER A 297 9.73 11.45 26.98
CA SER A 297 10.45 11.04 28.17
C SER A 297 10.78 9.55 28.09
N GLY A 298 11.95 9.17 28.57
CA GLY A 298 12.45 7.80 28.45
C GLY A 298 13.02 7.52 27.06
N LYS A 299 13.71 6.38 26.96
CA LYS A 299 14.24 5.82 25.72
C LYS A 299 14.19 4.30 25.80
N GLU A 300 14.10 3.69 24.64
CA GLU A 300 14.29 2.28 24.43
C GLU A 300 15.78 1.94 24.49
N ASP A 301 16.13 0.98 25.35
CA ASP A 301 17.49 0.41 25.44
C ASP A 301 17.74 -0.65 24.34
N GLN A 302 16.66 -1.21 23.79
CA GLN A 302 16.71 -2.25 22.76
C GLN A 302 17.38 -1.76 21.47
N ARG A 303 18.08 -2.66 20.78
CA ARG A 303 18.58 -2.43 19.43
C ARG A 303 17.43 -2.47 18.43
N ILE A 304 16.95 -1.30 18.02
CA ILE A 304 15.77 -1.16 17.16
C ILE A 304 16.17 -1.03 15.70
N THR A 305 15.47 -1.74 14.81
CA THR A 305 15.50 -1.47 13.36
C THR A 305 14.15 -0.97 12.84
N TYR A 306 14.14 -0.36 11.66
CA TYR A 306 12.91 0.10 11.02
C TYR A 306 12.63 -0.62 9.69
N HIS A 307 11.42 -1.15 9.53
CA HIS A 307 10.92 -1.60 8.24
C HIS A 307 10.25 -0.44 7.49
N ASP A 308 10.91 0.10 6.46
CA ASP A 308 10.34 1.11 5.56
C ASP A 308 9.20 0.54 4.69
N PRO A 309 7.93 0.88 4.93
CA PRO A 309 6.83 0.36 4.13
C PRO A 309 6.88 0.96 2.73
N CYS A 310 6.91 0.12 1.70
CA CYS A 310 7.18 0.55 0.33
C CYS A 310 6.21 1.61 -0.23
N GLN A 311 4.96 1.62 0.22
CA GLN A 311 3.96 2.61 -0.22
C GLN A 311 4.10 3.96 0.49
N ILE A 312 4.75 4.00 1.67
CA ILE A 312 4.99 5.20 2.47
C ILE A 312 6.34 5.82 2.08
N SER A 313 7.40 5.01 2.03
CA SER A 313 8.74 5.48 1.70
C SER A 313 8.92 5.68 0.20
N ARG A 314 8.97 4.60 -0.58
CA ARG A 314 9.31 4.63 -2.01
C ARG A 314 8.25 5.31 -2.86
N ARG A 315 6.98 4.97 -2.66
CA ARG A 315 5.86 5.55 -3.45
C ARG A 315 5.23 6.77 -2.77
N GLY A 316 5.45 6.95 -1.47
CA GLY A 316 4.87 8.04 -0.68
C GLY A 316 5.82 9.24 -0.49
N GLY A 317 7.13 9.02 -0.52
CA GLY A 317 8.14 10.07 -0.29
C GLY A 317 8.44 10.35 1.19
N VAL A 318 7.86 9.57 2.11
CA VAL A 318 8.06 9.72 3.56
C VAL A 318 9.23 8.83 3.99
N ILE A 319 10.44 9.38 3.96
CA ILE A 319 11.70 8.65 4.17
C ILE A 319 12.40 9.10 5.46
N ASP A 320 12.58 10.40 5.68
CA ASP A 320 13.35 10.89 6.82
C ASP A 320 12.49 11.00 8.09
N GLN A 321 11.19 11.23 7.94
CA GLN A 321 10.24 11.42 9.04
C GLN A 321 10.22 10.24 10.04
N PRO A 322 10.15 8.95 9.60
CA PRO A 322 10.22 7.82 10.53
C PRO A 322 11.51 7.81 11.35
N ARG A 323 12.65 8.15 10.73
CA ARG A 323 13.96 8.16 11.39
C ARG A 323 14.05 9.29 12.41
N ASN A 324 13.57 10.47 12.05
CA ASN A 324 13.49 11.61 12.96
C ASN A 324 12.66 11.28 14.21
N LEU A 325 11.57 10.54 14.05
CA LEU A 325 10.69 10.13 15.14
C LEU A 325 11.31 9.01 15.98
N ILE A 326 11.91 7.98 15.37
CA ILE A 326 12.58 6.88 16.09
C ILE A 326 13.74 7.40 16.93
N ASN A 327 14.55 8.32 16.38
CA ASN A 327 15.66 8.94 17.12
C ASN A 327 15.21 9.81 18.30
N MET A 328 13.91 10.07 18.46
CA MET A 328 13.42 10.66 19.70
C MET A 328 13.55 9.61 20.81
N PHE A 329 12.95 8.43 20.63
CA PHE A 329 12.81 7.43 21.69
C PHE A 329 13.86 6.31 21.64
N SER A 330 14.80 6.28 20.71
CA SER A 330 15.85 5.26 20.66
C SER A 330 17.22 5.85 20.30
N ASP A 331 18.22 5.57 21.13
CA ASP A 331 19.63 5.88 20.84
C ASP A 331 20.35 4.72 20.12
N ASN A 332 19.74 3.53 20.08
CA ASN A 332 20.32 2.31 19.51
C ASN A 332 19.58 1.87 18.24
N PHE A 333 19.28 2.85 17.38
CA PHE A 333 18.68 2.62 16.08
C PHE A 333 19.71 2.13 15.05
N VAL A 334 19.39 1.05 14.34
CA VAL A 334 20.17 0.51 13.23
C VAL A 334 19.30 0.38 11.98
N GLU A 335 19.85 0.77 10.82
CA GLU A 335 19.21 0.57 9.53
C GLU A 335 19.41 -0.85 9.01
N MET A 336 18.37 -1.42 8.39
CA MET A 336 18.54 -2.61 7.55
C MET A 336 19.39 -2.28 6.31
N PRO A 337 20.12 -3.26 5.75
CA PRO A 337 20.67 -3.14 4.40
C PRO A 337 19.60 -2.71 3.41
N ASP A 338 19.93 -1.87 2.42
CA ASP A 338 18.97 -1.33 1.44
C ASP A 338 17.80 -0.48 2.03
N ALA A 339 17.87 0.02 3.26
CA ALA A 339 16.78 0.78 3.87
C ALA A 339 16.32 2.03 3.07
N GLY A 340 15.22 2.63 3.54
CA GLY A 340 14.60 3.80 2.91
C GLY A 340 13.91 3.45 1.60
N LYS A 341 14.14 4.26 0.56
CA LYS A 341 13.49 4.10 -0.76
C LYS A 341 13.80 2.76 -1.44
N MET A 342 14.91 2.10 -1.10
CA MET A 342 15.29 0.82 -1.70
C MET A 342 14.95 -0.42 -0.86
N ASN A 343 14.22 -0.25 0.26
CA ASN A 343 13.94 -1.36 1.18
C ASN A 343 13.20 -2.53 0.50
N TRP A 344 13.53 -3.76 0.87
CA TRP A 344 12.79 -4.92 0.40
C TRP A 344 11.37 -4.95 0.97
N CYS A 345 10.41 -5.19 0.09
CA CYS A 345 8.99 -5.25 0.44
C CYS A 345 8.73 -6.45 1.37
N CYS A 346 7.80 -6.30 2.32
CA CYS A 346 7.42 -7.37 3.23
C CYS A 346 6.86 -8.61 2.51
N GLY A 347 6.21 -8.46 1.35
CA GLY A 347 5.58 -9.57 0.60
C GLY A 347 4.05 -9.49 0.52
N ALA A 348 3.41 -8.59 1.29
CA ALA A 348 1.95 -8.59 1.45
C ALA A 348 1.14 -7.51 0.73
N GLY A 349 1.80 -6.52 0.12
CA GLY A 349 1.09 -5.38 -0.48
C GLY A 349 0.31 -5.71 -1.75
N GLY A 350 -0.36 -4.71 -2.32
CA GLY A 350 -0.98 -4.83 -3.64
C GLY A 350 -2.09 -5.90 -3.72
N GLY A 351 -2.77 -6.20 -2.61
CA GLY A 351 -3.83 -7.20 -2.58
C GLY A 351 -3.35 -8.65 -2.45
N VAL A 352 -2.04 -8.88 -2.39
CA VAL A 352 -1.45 -10.23 -2.23
C VAL A 352 -1.92 -10.87 -0.92
N SER A 353 -2.04 -10.10 0.17
CA SER A 353 -2.58 -10.59 1.47
C SER A 353 -4.05 -11.02 1.44
N SER A 354 -4.80 -10.66 0.41
CA SER A 354 -6.20 -11.10 0.27
C SER A 354 -6.33 -12.42 -0.50
N ASN A 355 -5.21 -13.03 -0.91
CA ASN A 355 -5.18 -14.27 -1.67
C ASN A 355 -4.51 -15.35 -0.82
N GLU A 356 -5.30 -16.18 -0.12
CA GLU A 356 -4.78 -17.27 0.74
C GLU A 356 -3.82 -18.21 -0.02
N ARG A 357 -4.09 -18.49 -1.30
CA ARG A 357 -3.20 -19.29 -2.15
C ARG A 357 -1.81 -18.67 -2.36
N ALA A 358 -1.61 -17.40 -2.02
CA ALA A 358 -0.34 -16.71 -2.12
C ALA A 358 0.52 -16.89 -0.86
N ASP A 359 0.02 -17.52 0.21
CA ASP A 359 0.74 -17.59 1.50
C ASP A 359 2.08 -18.31 1.39
N GLU A 360 2.13 -19.45 0.68
CA GLU A 360 3.39 -20.16 0.44
C GLU A 360 4.43 -19.27 -0.24
N ILE A 361 4.04 -18.54 -1.28
CA ILE A 361 4.99 -17.67 -2.00
C ILE A 361 5.37 -16.44 -1.16
N ARG A 362 4.45 -15.87 -0.39
CA ARG A 362 4.69 -14.73 0.52
C ARG A 362 5.72 -15.09 1.60
N LEU A 363 5.55 -16.25 2.24
CA LEU A 363 6.47 -16.75 3.27
C LEU A 363 7.83 -17.15 2.68
N LYS A 364 7.84 -17.76 1.49
CA LYS A 364 9.10 -18.07 0.79
C LYS A 364 9.92 -16.82 0.51
N VAL A 365 9.29 -15.76 -0.01
CA VAL A 365 10.02 -14.54 -0.36
C VAL A 365 10.39 -13.67 0.85
N PHE A 366 9.80 -13.95 2.01
CA PHE A 366 10.21 -13.35 3.27
C PHE A 366 11.65 -13.71 3.64
N GLN A 367 12.24 -14.76 3.05
CA GLN A 367 13.68 -15.08 3.16
C GLN A 367 14.56 -13.84 2.95
N ARG A 368 14.22 -12.97 1.99
CA ARG A 368 14.94 -11.72 1.76
C ARG A 368 14.95 -10.80 2.98
N LYS A 369 13.83 -10.71 3.70
CA LYS A 369 13.70 -9.91 4.92
C LYS A 369 14.45 -10.57 6.07
N LYS A 370 14.35 -11.90 6.20
CA LYS A 370 15.13 -12.68 7.16
C LYS A 370 16.63 -12.42 7.01
N ASP A 371 17.17 -12.46 5.79
CA ASP A 371 18.61 -12.23 5.56
C ASP A 371 19.05 -10.83 6.06
N GLN A 372 18.22 -9.79 5.83
CA GLN A 372 18.49 -8.44 6.34
C GLN A 372 18.48 -8.38 7.87
N LEU A 373 17.59 -9.14 8.52
CA LEU A 373 17.48 -9.20 9.98
C LEU A 373 18.63 -9.99 10.60
N ASP A 374 19.03 -11.11 10.00
CA ASP A 374 20.17 -11.92 10.44
C ASP A 374 21.50 -11.16 10.39
N GLU A 375 21.64 -10.21 9.45
CA GLU A 375 22.82 -9.37 9.30
C GLU A 375 22.96 -8.38 10.46
N ILE A 376 21.87 -7.71 10.87
CA ILE A 376 21.92 -6.62 11.86
C ILE A 376 21.56 -7.05 13.29
N LYS A 377 20.90 -8.21 13.41
CA LYS A 377 20.42 -8.83 14.66
C LYS A 377 19.72 -7.83 15.59
N PRO A 378 18.57 -7.28 15.19
CA PRO A 378 17.86 -6.31 16.00
C PRO A 378 17.11 -7.03 17.14
N ASP A 379 16.96 -6.36 18.27
CA ASP A 379 16.14 -6.83 19.39
C ASP A 379 14.65 -6.57 19.13
N ALA A 380 14.32 -5.57 18.30
CA ALA A 380 12.95 -5.22 17.93
C ALA A 380 12.89 -4.59 16.53
N ILE A 381 11.76 -4.77 15.85
CA ILE A 381 11.46 -4.12 14.57
C ILE A 381 10.36 -3.10 14.80
N VAL A 382 10.54 -1.88 14.30
CA VAL A 382 9.50 -0.85 14.21
C VAL A 382 9.00 -0.77 12.78
N SER A 383 7.69 -0.63 12.59
CA SER A 383 7.08 -0.39 11.27
C SER A 383 5.92 0.58 11.42
N ALA A 384 5.71 1.41 10.39
CA ALA A 384 4.59 2.36 10.37
C ALA A 384 3.55 1.95 9.34
N CYS A 385 3.27 0.64 9.23
CA CYS A 385 2.21 0.11 8.37
C CYS A 385 1.58 -1.14 8.94
N SER A 386 0.28 -1.07 9.26
CA SER A 386 -0.51 -2.17 9.82
C SER A 386 -0.43 -3.46 8.99
N ASN A 387 -0.59 -3.37 7.66
CA ASN A 387 -0.48 -4.55 6.78
C ASN A 387 0.97 -5.06 6.63
N CYS A 388 1.98 -4.20 6.83
CA CYS A 388 3.35 -4.68 6.94
C CYS A 388 3.55 -5.39 8.27
N ARG A 389 2.95 -4.90 9.37
CA ARG A 389 3.11 -5.49 10.69
C ARG A 389 2.65 -6.95 10.72
N ILE A 390 1.39 -7.18 10.34
CA ILE A 390 0.79 -8.53 10.26
C ILE A 390 1.68 -9.50 9.46
N HIS A 391 2.18 -9.07 8.29
CA HIS A 391 2.96 -9.97 7.46
C HIS A 391 4.41 -10.15 7.92
N LEU A 392 4.97 -9.16 8.59
CA LEU A 392 6.26 -9.33 9.25
C LEU A 392 6.12 -10.33 10.40
N GLU A 393 5.04 -10.26 11.19
CA GLU A 393 4.71 -11.28 12.22
C GLU A 393 4.61 -12.68 11.60
N ASP A 394 3.80 -12.86 10.53
CA ASP A 394 3.70 -14.17 9.84
C ASP A 394 5.08 -14.73 9.45
N GLY A 395 5.94 -13.87 8.90
CA GLY A 395 7.27 -14.27 8.45
C GLY A 395 8.22 -14.55 9.62
N LEU A 396 8.19 -13.77 10.68
CA LEU A 396 8.99 -14.03 11.88
C LEU A 396 8.60 -15.37 12.53
N GLU A 397 7.30 -15.67 12.58
CA GLU A 397 6.78 -16.95 13.09
C GLU A 397 7.26 -18.12 12.22
N GLU A 398 7.09 -18.05 10.89
CA GLU A 398 7.52 -19.10 9.94
C GLU A 398 9.01 -19.45 10.10
N TYR A 399 9.87 -18.45 10.30
CA TYR A 399 11.30 -18.64 10.46
C TYR A 399 11.77 -18.78 11.92
N ASN A 400 10.83 -18.90 12.87
CA ASN A 400 11.10 -19.04 14.31
C ASN A 400 12.03 -17.93 14.86
N MET A 401 11.77 -16.68 14.45
CA MET A 401 12.50 -15.50 14.88
C MET A 401 11.72 -14.78 15.99
N ASP A 402 12.22 -14.85 17.22
CA ASP A 402 11.63 -14.17 18.38
C ASP A 402 12.08 -12.69 18.41
N ILE A 403 11.51 -11.87 17.52
CA ILE A 403 11.78 -10.44 17.42
C ILE A 403 10.45 -9.68 17.52
N PRO A 404 10.19 -8.92 18.60
CA PRO A 404 8.97 -8.13 18.73
C PRO A 404 8.83 -7.10 17.61
N LEU A 405 7.58 -6.88 17.21
CA LEU A 405 7.21 -5.92 16.18
C LEU A 405 6.34 -4.80 16.76
N MET A 406 6.78 -3.57 16.58
CA MET A 406 6.20 -2.38 17.21
C MET A 406 5.64 -1.42 16.16
N SER A 407 4.56 -0.71 16.49
CA SER A 407 4.10 0.45 15.72
C SER A 407 4.92 1.68 16.08
N LEU A 408 5.35 2.41 15.07
CA LEU A 408 6.03 3.69 15.29
C LEU A 408 5.12 4.70 16.02
N THR A 409 3.86 4.80 15.63
CA THR A 409 2.93 5.78 16.23
C THR A 409 2.58 5.42 17.67
N GLU A 410 2.32 4.14 17.95
CA GLU A 410 2.00 3.65 19.30
C GLU A 410 3.21 3.84 20.23
N THR A 411 4.41 3.42 19.82
CA THR A 411 5.64 3.59 20.62
C THR A 411 5.97 5.06 20.88
N LEU A 412 5.75 5.94 19.91
CA LEU A 412 5.92 7.38 20.12
C LEU A 412 4.95 7.90 21.19
N ALA A 413 3.69 7.43 21.18
CA ALA A 413 2.68 7.84 22.15
C ALA A 413 3.01 7.37 23.57
N GLU A 414 3.57 6.17 23.73
CA GLU A 414 4.03 5.61 25.02
C GLU A 414 5.16 6.44 25.64
N HIS A 415 5.98 7.06 24.80
CA HIS A 415 7.09 7.90 25.25
C HIS A 415 6.72 9.37 25.43
N LEU A 416 5.46 9.79 25.21
CA LEU A 416 5.09 11.20 25.41
C LEU A 416 5.32 11.63 26.86
N ALA A 417 5.96 12.78 27.04
CA ALA A 417 6.15 13.36 28.36
C ALA A 417 4.80 13.82 28.95
N ASP A 418 4.66 13.66 30.27
CA ASP A 418 3.50 14.09 31.07
C ASP A 418 3.18 15.59 30.98
#